data_AF-A0A9D2A0H3-F1
#
_entry.id   AF-A0A9D2A0H3-F1
#
_cell.length_a   1.000
_cell.length_b   1.000
_cell.length_c   1.000
_cell.angle_alpha   90.00
_cell.angle_beta   90.00
_cell.angle_gamma   90.00
#
_symmetry.space_group_name_H-M   'P 1'
#
loop_
_entity.id
_entity.type
_entity.pdbx_description
1 polymer ?
#
loop_
_entity_poly.entity_id
_entity_poly.type
_entity_poly.pdbx_seq_one_letter_code
_entity_poly.pdbx_strand_id
1 'polypeptide(L)'
;MTTLDERTGALLERLETLCAGGGYHIFEEADLAPYFSAIEVGETLSYLADCRCVDVRYAENGTYCIRLLPAGRAYASHARERAREGRLRLKRTALFAFFGSFAGGFLGALLVAFVFLVGG
;
A
#
# COMPACT_ATOMS: atom_id res chain seq x y z
N MET A 1 5.61 14.77 -8.92
CA MET A 1 4.94 13.58 -8.36
C MET A 1 5.50 13.36 -6.97
N THR A 2 4.85 13.93 -5.96
CA THR A 2 5.23 13.74 -4.56
C THR A 2 4.85 12.32 -4.16
N THR A 3 5.83 11.54 -3.72
CA THR A 3 5.61 10.22 -3.15
C THR A 3 4.91 10.40 -1.82
N LEU A 4 3.58 10.45 -1.83
CA LEU A 4 2.80 10.26 -0.61
C LEU A 4 3.20 8.88 -0.07
N ASP A 5 3.81 8.90 1.10
CA ASP A 5 4.50 7.77 1.73
C ASP A 5 3.56 6.57 1.90
N GLU A 6 4.10 5.35 1.96
CA GLU A 6 3.27 4.12 2.11
C GLU A 6 2.37 4.19 3.36
N ARG A 7 2.84 4.89 4.38
CA ARG A 7 2.08 5.21 5.61
C ARG A 7 0.83 6.03 5.32
N THR A 8 0.93 7.04 4.46
CA THR A 8 -0.18 7.93 4.08
C THR A 8 -1.24 7.18 3.27
N GLY A 9 -0.83 6.24 2.42
CA GLY A 9 -1.73 5.35 1.70
C GLY A 9 -2.56 4.46 2.64
N ALA A 10 -1.92 3.84 3.62
CA ALA A 10 -2.59 3.02 4.64
C ALA A 10 -3.56 3.84 5.51
N LEU A 11 -3.22 5.09 5.81
CA LEU A 11 -4.10 6.01 6.55
C LEU A 11 -5.34 6.38 5.75
N LEU A 12 -5.18 6.76 4.48
CA LEU A 12 -6.29 7.05 3.59
C LEU A 12 -7.23 5.85 3.41
N GLU A 13 -6.66 4.65 3.37
CA GLU A 13 -7.41 3.39 3.31
C GLU A 13 -8.31 3.20 4.53
N ARG A 14 -7.79 3.46 5.73
CA ARG A 14 -8.55 3.33 6.97
C ARG A 14 -9.56 4.45 7.14
N LEU A 15 -9.19 5.69 6.80
CA LEU A 15 -10.14 6.80 6.77
C LEU A 15 -11.27 6.56 5.76
N GLU A 16 -11.03 5.86 4.65
CA GLU A 16 -12.10 5.44 3.74
C GLU A 16 -13.08 4.48 4.42
N THR A 17 -12.58 3.50 5.19
CA THR A 17 -13.45 2.57 5.93
C THR A 17 -14.26 3.27 7.02
N LEU A 18 -13.68 4.28 7.67
CA LEU A 18 -14.33 5.05 8.73
C LEU A 18 -15.31 6.10 8.17
N CYS A 19 -14.99 6.71 7.03
CA CYS A 19 -15.82 7.70 6.34
C CYS A 19 -16.69 7.08 5.23
N ALA A 20 -17.23 5.89 5.48
CA ALA A 20 -18.14 5.22 4.58
C ALA A 20 -19.41 6.05 4.41
N GLY A 21 -19.63 6.62 3.21
CA GLY A 21 -20.82 7.44 2.91
C GLY A 21 -20.54 8.86 2.43
N GLY A 22 -19.29 9.34 2.45
CA GLY A 22 -18.92 10.61 1.77
C GLY A 22 -19.34 11.91 2.47
N GLY A 23 -19.76 11.80 3.73
CA GLY A 23 -20.04 12.93 4.61
C GLY A 23 -18.82 13.38 5.41
N TYR A 24 -19.04 14.40 6.25
CA TYR A 24 -18.12 14.74 7.32
C TYR A 24 -18.33 13.77 8.48
N HIS A 25 -17.24 13.19 8.96
CA HIS A 25 -17.25 12.32 10.13
C HIS A 25 -16.44 13.00 11.24
N ILE A 26 -16.99 12.92 12.45
CA ILE A 26 -16.37 13.45 13.65
C ILE A 26 -15.61 12.29 14.30
N PHE A 27 -14.34 12.51 14.57
CA PHE A 27 -13.43 11.55 15.21
C PHE A 27 -12.92 12.15 16.51
N GLU A 28 -12.87 11.35 17.56
CA GLU A 28 -12.16 11.73 18.78
C GLU A 28 -10.69 11.33 18.68
N GLU A 29 -9.85 12.00 19.46
CA GLU A 29 -8.42 11.71 19.56
C GLU A 29 -8.18 10.24 19.97
N ALA A 30 -9.08 9.66 20.76
CA ALA A 30 -9.06 8.23 21.12
C ALA A 30 -9.31 7.29 19.92
N ASP A 31 -10.10 7.72 18.94
CA ASP A 31 -10.32 6.95 17.71
C ASP A 31 -9.12 7.03 16.76
N LEU A 32 -8.33 8.09 16.87
CA LEU A 32 -7.15 8.37 16.05
C LEU A 32 -5.84 7.88 16.70
N ALA A 33 -5.80 7.75 18.02
CA ALA A 33 -4.66 7.28 18.83
C ALA A 33 -4.09 5.90 18.44
N PRO A 34 -4.86 4.91 17.94
CA PRO A 34 -4.29 3.66 17.45
C PRO A 34 -3.50 3.81 16.15
N TYR A 35 -3.70 4.93 15.45
CA TYR A 35 -3.21 5.16 14.09
C TYR A 35 -2.14 6.24 14.03
N PHE A 36 -2.04 7.08 15.07
CA PHE A 36 -1.10 8.18 15.17
C PHE A 36 -0.57 8.32 16.60
N SER A 37 0.67 8.80 16.74
CA SER A 37 1.05 9.47 17.98
C SER A 37 0.32 10.83 18.03
N ALA A 38 -0.23 11.22 19.18
CA ALA A 38 -1.07 12.43 19.31
C ALA A 38 -0.41 13.72 18.75
N ILE A 39 0.92 13.76 18.75
CA ILE A 39 1.74 14.87 18.25
C ILE A 39 1.72 14.95 16.70
N GLU A 40 1.65 13.80 16.02
CA GLU A 40 1.74 13.71 14.55
C GLU A 40 0.38 13.82 13.85
N VAL A 41 -0.74 13.69 14.59
CA VAL A 41 -2.11 13.76 14.04
C VAL A 41 -2.34 15.09 13.32
N GLY A 42 -2.06 16.20 14.00
CA GLY A 42 -2.30 17.54 13.49
C GLY A 42 -1.46 17.87 12.25
N GLU A 43 -0.17 17.55 12.27
CA GLU A 43 0.74 17.77 11.15
C GLU A 43 0.42 16.88 9.94
N THR A 44 0.02 15.63 10.17
CA THR A 44 -0.33 14.73 9.07
C THR A 44 -1.67 15.11 8.45
N LEU A 45 -2.63 15.56 9.26
CA LEU A 45 -3.92 16.06 8.77
C LEU A 45 -3.79 17.36 7.99
N SER A 46 -2.96 18.30 8.45
CA SER A 46 -2.70 19.53 7.71
C SER A 46 -2.02 19.24 6.38
N TYR A 47 -1.02 18.35 6.34
CA TYR A 47 -0.39 17.90 5.10
C TYR A 47 -1.38 17.25 4.13
N LEU A 48 -2.27 16.38 4.63
CA LEU A 48 -3.31 15.74 3.84
C LEU A 48 -4.37 16.73 3.32
N ALA A 49 -4.64 17.80 4.09
CA ALA A 49 -5.51 18.88 3.67
C ALA A 49 -4.87 19.72 2.56
N ASP A 50 -3.59 20.04 2.68
CA ASP A 50 -2.81 20.75 1.65
C ASP A 50 -2.76 19.96 0.34
N CYS A 51 -2.63 18.64 0.43
CA CYS A 51 -2.68 17.73 -0.72
C CYS A 51 -4.09 17.57 -1.33
N ARG A 52 -5.12 18.23 -0.76
CA ARG A 52 -6.55 18.08 -1.12
C ARG A 52 -7.03 16.62 -1.08
N CYS A 53 -6.40 15.79 -0.28
CA CYS A 53 -6.84 14.42 -0.04
C CYS A 53 -7.97 14.37 0.99
N VAL A 54 -7.95 15.31 1.94
CA VAL A 54 -8.85 15.37 3.09
C VAL A 54 -9.30 16.83 3.31
N ASP A 55 -10.54 17.04 3.78
CA ASP A 55 -11.08 18.35 4.17
C ASP A 55 -11.34 18.33 5.68
N VAL A 56 -10.68 19.21 6.41
CA VAL A 56 -10.79 19.31 7.88
C VAL A 56 -11.51 20.61 8.20
N ARG A 57 -12.72 20.51 8.77
CA ARG A 57 -13.53 21.69 9.15
C ARG A 57 -13.38 22.08 10.60
N TYR A 58 -13.04 21.13 11.47
CA TYR A 58 -13.00 21.34 12.91
C TYR A 58 -11.89 20.48 13.52
N ALA A 59 -11.08 21.07 14.41
CA ALA A 59 -9.95 20.41 15.06
C ALA A 59 -9.69 21.06 16.44
N GLU A 60 -10.74 21.17 17.27
CA GLU A 60 -10.63 21.72 18.63
C GLU A 60 -10.92 20.63 19.67
N ASN A 61 -10.25 20.72 20.83
CA ASN A 61 -10.46 19.86 22.00
C ASN A 61 -10.41 18.34 21.71
N GLY A 62 -9.43 17.89 20.91
CA GLY A 62 -9.28 16.47 20.59
C GLY A 62 -10.40 15.91 19.72
N THR A 63 -11.21 16.77 19.08
CA THR A 63 -12.31 16.37 18.20
C THR A 63 -12.05 16.87 16.78
N TYR A 64 -11.98 15.95 15.82
CA TYR A 64 -11.61 16.22 14.44
C TYR A 64 -12.78 15.93 13.50
N CYS A 65 -13.28 16.96 12.81
CA CYS A 65 -14.31 16.82 11.79
C CYS A 65 -13.65 16.75 10.41
N ILE A 66 -13.63 15.53 9.85
CA ILE A 66 -12.84 15.18 8.68
C ILE A 66 -13.76 14.64 7.59
N ARG A 67 -13.52 15.06 6.35
CA ARG A 67 -14.14 14.49 5.15
C ARG A 67 -13.08 14.03 4.17
N LEU A 68 -13.21 12.81 3.67
CA LEU A 68 -12.37 12.33 2.57
C LEU A 68 -12.83 12.92 1.25
N LEU A 69 -11.91 13.54 0.49
CA LEU A 69 -12.20 13.98 -0.87
C LEU A 69 -12.11 12.82 -1.86
N PRO A 70 -12.74 12.96 -3.05
CA PRO A 70 -12.60 11.99 -4.14
C PRO A 70 -11.13 11.74 -4.53
N ALA A 71 -10.28 12.76 -4.46
CA ALA A 71 -8.85 12.65 -4.74
C ALA A 71 -8.13 11.72 -3.73
N GLY A 72 -8.46 11.82 -2.44
CA GLY A 72 -7.93 10.93 -1.40
C GLY A 72 -8.39 9.49 -1.59
N ARG A 73 -9.65 9.27 -1.99
CA ARG A 73 -10.18 7.93 -2.30
C ARG A 73 -9.49 7.29 -3.51
N ALA A 74 -9.30 8.06 -4.58
CA ALA A 74 -8.56 7.60 -5.75
C ALA A 74 -7.10 7.23 -5.40
N TYR A 75 -6.48 7.99 -4.49
CA TYR A 75 -5.14 7.66 -4.00
C TYR A 75 -5.13 6.36 -3.17
N ALA A 76 -6.11 6.17 -2.30
CA ALA A 76 -6.26 4.94 -1.52
C ALA A 76 -6.46 3.71 -2.41
N SER A 77 -7.30 3.81 -3.45
CA SER A 77 -7.52 2.72 -4.40
C SER A 77 -6.27 2.40 -5.19
N HIS A 78 -5.53 3.41 -5.66
CA HIS A 78 -4.26 3.21 -6.36
C HIS A 78 -3.16 2.62 -5.45
N ALA A 79 -3.11 3.02 -4.19
CA ALA A 79 -2.18 2.44 -3.22
C ALA A 79 -2.49 0.95 -2.98
N ARG A 80 -3.76 0.59 -2.81
CA ARG A 80 -4.21 -0.81 -2.70
C ARG A 80 -3.85 -1.63 -3.94
N GLU A 81 -4.08 -1.10 -5.13
CA GLU A 81 -3.74 -1.76 -6.40
C GLU A 81 -2.23 -2.00 -6.52
N ARG A 82 -1.41 -1.00 -6.23
CA ARG A 82 0.06 -1.13 -6.26
C ARG A 82 0.58 -2.17 -5.28
N ALA A 83 0.05 -2.18 -4.05
CA ALA A 83 0.43 -3.19 -3.05
C ALA A 83 0.07 -4.61 -3.51
N ARG A 84 -1.11 -4.77 -4.14
CA ARG A 84 -1.56 -6.04 -4.69
C ARG A 84 -0.70 -6.48 -5.88
N GLU A 85 -0.39 -5.56 -6.79
CA GLU A 85 0.51 -5.82 -7.92
C GLU A 85 1.91 -6.22 -7.47
N GLY A 86 2.49 -5.52 -6.48
CA GLY A 86 3.80 -5.84 -5.93
C GLY A 86 3.85 -7.27 -5.39
N ARG A 87 2.82 -7.69 -4.64
CA ARG A 87 2.71 -9.06 -4.11
C ARG A 87 2.55 -10.10 -5.21
N LEU A 88 1.78 -9.80 -6.25
CA LEU A 88 1.61 -10.69 -7.41
C LEU A 88 2.90 -10.81 -8.22
N ARG A 89 3.62 -9.70 -8.44
CA ARG A 89 4.93 -9.70 -9.11
C ARG A 89 5.94 -10.53 -8.35
N LEU A 90 6.03 -10.36 -7.02
CA LEU A 90 6.93 -11.16 -6.18
C LEU A 90 6.62 -12.66 -6.27
N LYS A 91 5.33 -13.03 -6.15
CA LYS A 91 4.89 -14.43 -6.32
C LYS A 91 5.24 -14.98 -7.70
N ARG A 92 5.01 -14.18 -8.75
CA ARG A 92 5.29 -14.58 -10.14
C ARG A 92 6.79 -14.75 -10.38
N THR A 93 7.62 -13.84 -9.87
CA THR A 93 9.08 -13.93 -9.93
C THR A 93 9.59 -15.16 -9.18
N ALA A 94 9.06 -15.43 -7.98
CA ALA A 94 9.42 -16.63 -7.23
C ALA A 94 9.04 -17.93 -7.97
N LEU A 95 7.85 -17.95 -8.59
CA LEU A 95 7.40 -19.09 -9.40
C LEU A 95 8.31 -19.30 -10.61
N PHE A 96 8.63 -18.25 -11.35
CA PHE A 96 9.54 -18.33 -12.50
C PHE A 96 10.96 -18.72 -12.09
N ALA A 97 11.46 -18.25 -10.95
CA ALA A 97 12.76 -18.67 -10.43
C ALA A 97 12.78 -20.16 -10.09
N PHE A 98 11.69 -20.67 -9.51
CA PHE A 98 11.56 -22.09 -9.18
C PHE A 98 11.48 -22.99 -10.43
N PHE A 99 10.64 -22.63 -11.41
CA PHE A 99 10.58 -23.41 -12.66
C PHE A 99 11.84 -23.24 -13.52
N GLY A 100 12.45 -22.07 -13.49
CA GLY A 100 13.71 -21.78 -14.18
C GLY A 100 14.87 -22.62 -13.64
N SER A 101 14.98 -22.78 -12.31
CA SER A 101 16.03 -23.61 -11.71
C SER A 101 15.85 -25.10 -12.05
N PHE A 102 14.61 -25.60 -12.06
CA PHE A 102 14.32 -26.97 -12.51
C PHE A 102 14.62 -27.21 -13.98
N ALA A 103 14.21 -26.31 -14.88
CA ALA A 103 14.47 -26.43 -16.31
C ALA A 103 15.97 -26.34 -16.63
N GLY A 104 16.70 -25.44 -15.97
CA GLY A 104 18.15 -25.32 -16.12
C GLY A 104 18.90 -26.56 -15.61
N GLY A 105 18.50 -27.10 -14.46
CA GLY A 105 19.07 -28.34 -13.93
C GLY A 105 18.82 -29.54 -14.83
N PHE A 106 17.60 -29.67 -15.39
CA PHE A 106 17.25 -30.75 -16.32
C PHE A 106 18.05 -30.67 -17.62
N LEU A 107 18.15 -29.48 -18.24
CA LEU A 107 18.96 -29.27 -19.44
C LEU A 107 20.46 -29.52 -19.19
N GLY A 108 20.98 -29.08 -18.05
CA GLY A 108 22.36 -29.34 -17.64
C GLY A 108 22.65 -30.82 -17.48
N ALA A 109 21.75 -31.56 -16.80
CA ALA A 109 21.87 -33.01 -16.65
C ALA A 109 21.81 -33.75 -17.99
N LEU A 110 20.93 -33.32 -18.91
CA LEU A 110 20.83 -33.88 -20.26
C LEU A 110 22.11 -33.66 -21.08
N LEU A 111 22.72 -32.47 -20.99
CA LEU A 111 23.98 -32.17 -21.66
C LEU A 111 25.13 -33.03 -21.12
N VAL A 112 25.24 -33.16 -19.80
CA VAL A 112 26.25 -34.03 -19.18
C VAL A 112 26.06 -35.49 -19.61
N ALA A 113 24.83 -35.99 -19.60
CA ALA A 113 24.51 -37.35 -20.05
C ALA A 113 24.85 -37.55 -21.53
N PHE A 114 24.58 -36.56 -22.38
CA PHE A 114 24.89 -36.62 -23.81
C PHE A 114 26.40 -36.64 -24.08
N VAL A 115 27.18 -35.81 -23.37
CA VAL A 115 28.65 -35.81 -23.45
C VAL A 115 29.22 -37.16 -23.00
N PHE A 116 28.69 -37.73 -21.91
CA PHE A 116 29.12 -39.05 -21.43
C PHE A 116 28.78 -40.18 -22.40
N LEU A 117 27.63 -40.10 -23.08
CA LEU A 117 27.20 -41.11 -24.07
C LEU A 117 28.04 -41.05 -25.36
N VAL A 118 28.44 -39.85 -25.80
CA VAL A 118 29.18 -39.67 -27.06
C VAL A 118 30.69 -39.80 -26.86
N GLY A 119 31.21 -39.47 -25.69
CA GLY A 119 32.64 -39.55 -25.36
C GLY A 119 33.07 -40.87 -24.69
N GLY A 120 32.12 -41.71 -24.30
CA GLY A 120 32.35 -43.03 -23.68
C GLY A 120 32.34 -44.18 -24.68
#